data_AF-A0A5C7BYP4-F1
#
_entry.id   AF-A0A5C7BYP4-F1
#
_cell.length_a   1.000
_cell.length_b   1.000
_cell.length_c   1.000
_cell.angle_alpha   90.00
_cell.angle_beta   90.00
_cell.angle_gamma   90.00
#
_symmetry.space_group_name_H-M   'P 1'
#
loop_
_entity.id
_entity.type
_entity.pdbx_description
1 polymer ?
#
loop_
_entity_poly.entity_id
_entity_poly.type
_entity_poly.pdbx_seq_one_letter_code
_entity_poly.pdbx_strand_id
1 'polypeptide(L)'
;MNTQNVNVNTAAQERSERYGKKSTTTGSPDDWDVKACLFVTQEIGRFSVKFSAPCIGGTVNLSCSHITNACNPFDAVMRFARETSAQGCTVYAVEQVEPVRPVCLSTTGYRFMQKGFIWLCLDTGVFVDVSDDGRMRRGDDGRTLPYYGTLTRI
;
A
#
# COMPACT_ATOMS: atom_id res chain seq x y z
N MET A 1 3.30 -42.31 46.07
CA MET A 1 3.65 -41.06 45.35
C MET A 1 3.04 -41.15 43.97
N ASN A 2 1.93 -40.42 43.73
CA ASN A 2 1.27 -40.35 42.42
C ASN A 2 1.57 -38.98 41.81
N THR A 3 2.23 -38.95 40.66
CA THR A 3 2.48 -37.73 39.91
C THR A 3 1.37 -37.58 38.87
N GLN A 4 0.53 -36.56 39.01
CA GLN A 4 -0.40 -36.13 37.97
C GLN A 4 0.35 -35.27 36.95
N ASN A 5 0.49 -35.77 35.71
CA ASN A 5 0.92 -34.95 34.58
C ASN A 5 -0.30 -34.26 33.98
N VAL A 6 -0.43 -32.95 34.22
CA VAL A 6 -1.41 -32.10 33.54
C VAL A 6 -0.91 -31.85 32.11
N ASN A 7 -1.65 -32.36 31.12
CA ASN A 7 -1.35 -32.18 29.70
C ASN A 7 -1.85 -30.79 29.25
N VAL A 8 -0.92 -29.85 29.03
CA VAL A 8 -1.21 -28.43 28.72
C VAL A 8 -1.54 -28.18 27.23
N ASN A 9 -1.72 -29.23 26.41
CA ASN A 9 -1.79 -29.07 24.96
C ASN A 9 -3.19 -28.98 24.32
N THR A 10 -4.29 -29.00 25.10
CA THR A 10 -5.64 -29.04 24.50
C THR A 10 -6.09 -27.69 23.92
N ALA A 11 -5.62 -26.55 24.41
CA ALA A 11 -6.05 -25.24 23.92
C ALA A 11 -5.40 -24.81 22.59
N ALA A 12 -4.23 -25.36 22.24
CA ALA A 12 -3.56 -25.08 20.97
C ALA A 12 -4.15 -25.89 19.81
N GLN A 13 -4.75 -27.04 20.11
CA GLN A 13 -5.22 -27.98 19.09
C GLN A 13 -6.60 -27.60 18.52
N GLU A 14 -7.51 -27.08 19.35
CA GLU A 14 -8.83 -26.60 18.88
C GLU A 14 -8.77 -25.31 18.03
N ARG A 15 -7.68 -24.53 18.14
CA ARG A 15 -7.49 -23.31 17.32
C ARG A 15 -6.90 -23.61 15.94
N SER A 16 -6.18 -24.72 15.81
CA SER A 16 -5.53 -25.18 14.56
C SER A 16 -6.53 -25.79 13.57
N GLU A 17 -7.57 -26.47 14.05
CA GLU A 17 -8.50 -27.21 13.18
C GLU A 17 -9.55 -26.32 12.50
N ARG A 18 -9.67 -25.04 12.90
CA ARG A 18 -10.66 -24.12 12.30
C ARG A 18 -10.20 -23.42 11.03
N TYR A 19 -8.92 -23.45 10.66
CA TYR A 19 -8.42 -22.81 9.44
C TYR A 19 -7.25 -23.57 8.82
N GLY A 20 -7.49 -24.21 7.69
CA GLY A 20 -6.39 -24.73 6.86
C GLY A 20 -6.74 -25.93 6.00
N LYS A 21 -7.70 -25.81 5.09
CA LYS A 21 -7.75 -26.71 3.93
C LYS A 21 -6.57 -26.32 3.04
N LYS A 22 -5.45 -27.06 3.14
CA LYS A 22 -4.25 -26.90 2.31
C LYS A 22 -4.66 -26.94 0.83
N SER A 23 -4.62 -25.79 0.17
CA SER A 23 -4.53 -25.73 -1.29
C SER A 23 -3.05 -25.82 -1.64
N THR A 24 -2.66 -26.95 -2.23
CA THR A 24 -1.36 -27.12 -2.87
C THR A 24 -1.32 -26.26 -4.12
N THR A 25 -0.75 -25.06 -4.02
CA THR A 25 -0.35 -24.28 -5.19
C THR A 25 1.16 -24.08 -5.09
N THR A 26 1.88 -24.54 -6.11
CA THR A 26 3.27 -24.17 -6.36
C THR A 26 3.32 -22.66 -6.59
N GLY A 27 3.42 -21.89 -5.52
CA GLY A 27 3.40 -20.44 -5.53
C GLY A 27 4.77 -19.85 -5.85
N SER A 28 4.79 -18.90 -6.77
CA SER A 28 5.88 -17.95 -6.97
C SER A 28 6.23 -17.26 -5.63
N PRO A 29 7.47 -16.79 -5.38
CA PRO A 29 7.81 -16.06 -4.16
C PRO A 29 6.98 -14.79 -3.91
N ASP A 30 6.21 -14.35 -4.90
CA ASP A 30 5.32 -13.19 -4.89
C ASP A 30 3.82 -13.54 -4.73
N ASP A 31 3.47 -14.78 -4.35
CA ASP A 31 2.06 -15.20 -4.23
C ASP A 31 1.35 -14.44 -3.07
N TRP A 32 0.65 -13.38 -3.45
CA TRP A 32 -0.11 -12.47 -2.60
C TRP A 32 -1.50 -13.03 -2.35
N ASP A 33 -2.05 -12.81 -1.15
CA ASP A 33 -3.40 -13.27 -0.81
C ASP A 33 -4.39 -12.10 -0.82
N VAL A 34 -4.58 -11.47 -1.99
CA VAL A 34 -5.58 -10.38 -2.20
C VAL A 34 -6.99 -10.91 -1.90
N LYS A 35 -7.23 -12.22 -2.02
CA LYS A 35 -8.50 -12.84 -1.62
C LYS A 35 -8.75 -12.80 -0.11
N ALA A 36 -7.74 -12.56 0.71
CA ALA A 36 -7.86 -12.40 2.16
C ALA A 36 -7.98 -10.93 2.61
N CYS A 37 -7.90 -9.97 1.68
CA CYS A 37 -7.93 -8.56 2.03
C CYS A 37 -9.36 -8.09 2.32
N LEU A 38 -9.62 -7.59 3.54
CA LEU A 38 -10.94 -7.06 3.95
C LEU A 38 -11.22 -5.65 3.40
N PHE A 39 -10.27 -5.05 2.70
CA PHE A 39 -10.29 -3.64 2.30
C PHE A 39 -10.26 -3.49 0.78
N VAL A 40 -10.84 -2.39 0.32
CA VAL A 40 -10.92 -2.05 -1.11
C VAL A 40 -9.51 -1.89 -1.68
N THR A 41 -9.22 -2.69 -2.69
CA THR A 41 -7.99 -2.61 -3.46
C THR A 41 -8.18 -1.82 -4.75
N GLN A 42 -7.12 -1.13 -5.16
CA GLN A 42 -7.04 -0.42 -6.44
C GLN A 42 -5.69 -0.71 -7.08
N GLU A 43 -5.67 -0.83 -8.41
CA GLU A 43 -4.44 -0.96 -9.19
C GLU A 43 -3.72 0.38 -9.26
N ILE A 44 -2.68 0.57 -8.46
CA ILE A 44 -1.92 1.83 -8.38
C ILE A 44 -0.43 1.54 -8.44
N GLY A 45 0.26 2.26 -9.33
CA GLY A 45 1.71 2.34 -9.40
C GLY A 45 2.21 3.74 -9.03
N ARG A 46 3.52 3.94 -9.16
CA ARG A 46 4.17 5.25 -8.97
C ARG A 46 4.81 5.70 -10.25
N PHE A 47 4.48 6.92 -10.69
CA PHE A 47 4.92 7.46 -11.96
C PHE A 47 5.69 8.77 -11.77
N SER A 48 6.73 8.96 -12.57
CA SER A 48 7.47 10.21 -12.70
C SER A 48 7.01 10.91 -13.97
N VAL A 49 6.30 12.02 -13.80
CA VAL A 49 5.88 12.91 -14.89
C VAL A 49 7.00 13.92 -15.11
N LYS A 50 7.67 13.84 -16.27
CA LYS A 50 8.73 14.76 -16.66
C LYS A 50 8.16 15.88 -17.53
N PHE A 51 8.46 17.11 -17.17
CA PHE A 51 7.88 18.29 -17.79
C PHE A 51 8.89 19.43 -17.88
N SER A 52 8.69 20.30 -18.87
CA SER A 52 9.40 21.58 -18.96
C SER A 52 8.54 22.69 -18.37
N ALA A 53 9.15 23.56 -17.58
CA ALA A 53 8.48 24.71 -16.97
C ALA A 53 9.32 25.98 -17.17
N PRO A 54 8.68 27.14 -17.43
CA PRO A 54 9.40 28.41 -17.54
C PRO A 54 10.00 28.80 -16.18
N CYS A 55 11.26 29.25 -16.18
CA CYS A 55 11.85 29.85 -15.00
C CYS A 55 11.16 31.18 -14.65
N ILE A 56 11.20 31.58 -13.38
CA ILE A 56 10.77 32.92 -12.96
C ILE A 56 11.68 33.94 -13.67
N GLY A 57 11.12 34.72 -14.59
CA GLY A 57 11.87 35.63 -15.48
C GLY A 57 11.85 35.24 -16.97
N GLY A 58 11.31 34.06 -17.32
CA GLY A 58 10.81 33.72 -18.66
C GLY A 58 11.85 33.43 -19.75
N THR A 59 13.14 33.48 -19.44
CA THR A 59 14.21 33.34 -20.45
C THR A 59 14.67 31.90 -20.68
N VAL A 60 14.37 30.96 -19.77
CA VAL A 60 14.82 29.56 -19.86
C VAL A 60 13.74 28.61 -19.39
N ASN A 61 13.57 27.48 -20.09
CA ASN A 61 12.76 26.37 -19.62
C ASN A 61 13.61 25.39 -18.80
N LEU A 62 13.13 25.02 -17.63
CA LEU A 62 13.75 24.02 -16.75
C LEU A 62 13.11 22.66 -16.99
N SER A 63 13.93 21.61 -17.02
CA SER A 63 13.46 20.22 -16.98
C SER A 63 13.20 19.82 -15.54
N CYS A 64 11.96 19.43 -15.28
CA CYS A 64 11.46 19.06 -13.96
C CYS A 64 10.83 17.67 -13.98
N SER A 65 10.63 17.11 -12.79
CA SER A 65 9.91 15.86 -12.62
C SER A 65 9.02 15.91 -11.38
N HIS A 66 7.82 15.33 -11.48
CA HIS A 66 6.87 15.20 -10.38
C HIS A 66 6.49 13.74 -10.19
N ILE A 67 6.49 13.28 -8.94
CA ILE A 67 6.16 11.89 -8.60
C ILE A 67 4.72 11.84 -8.13
N THR A 68 3.91 11.00 -8.76
CA THR A 68 2.50 10.82 -8.41
C THR A 68 2.08 9.35 -8.43
N ASN A 69 1.08 9.03 -7.62
CA ASN A 69 0.46 7.71 -7.56
C ASN A 69 -0.69 7.65 -8.56
N ALA A 70 -0.66 6.71 -9.50
CA ALA A 70 -1.66 6.61 -10.57
C ALA A 70 -1.89 5.17 -11.02
N CYS A 71 -3.01 4.89 -11.67
CA CYS A 71 -3.31 3.55 -12.20
C CYS A 71 -2.68 3.28 -13.57
N ASN A 72 -2.30 4.33 -14.31
CA ASN A 72 -1.63 4.24 -15.61
C ASN A 72 -0.97 5.60 -15.96
N PRO A 73 -0.18 5.70 -17.05
CA PRO A 73 0.49 6.94 -17.44
C PRO A 73 -0.45 8.12 -17.71
N PHE A 74 -1.65 7.90 -18.26
CA PHE A 74 -2.61 8.98 -18.54
C PHE A 74 -3.21 9.55 -17.24
N ASP A 75 -3.57 8.66 -16.30
CA ASP A 75 -4.00 9.07 -14.96
C ASP A 75 -2.87 9.85 -14.25
N ALA A 76 -1.60 9.45 -14.43
CA ALA A 76 -0.47 10.18 -13.86
C ALA A 76 -0.39 11.63 -14.36
N VAL A 77 -0.62 11.89 -15.66
CA VAL A 77 -0.64 13.26 -16.21
C VAL A 77 -1.82 14.06 -15.66
N MET A 78 -3.00 13.46 -15.60
CA MET A 78 -4.20 14.11 -15.05
C MET A 78 -4.02 14.48 -13.57
N ARG A 79 -3.41 13.57 -12.78
CA ARG A 79 -3.08 13.81 -11.38
C ARG A 79 -2.02 14.87 -11.20
N PHE A 80 -0.95 14.83 -11.99
CA PHE A 80 0.07 15.88 -12.02
C PHE A 80 -0.54 17.26 -12.24
N ALA A 81 -1.41 17.41 -13.24
CA ALA A 81 -2.08 18.68 -13.52
C ALA A 81 -2.90 19.18 -12.32
N ARG A 82 -3.63 18.27 -11.65
CA ARG A 82 -4.43 18.58 -10.46
C ARG A 82 -3.59 18.94 -9.24
N GLU A 83 -2.50 18.21 -9.00
CA GLU A 83 -1.66 18.33 -7.80
C GLU A 83 -0.75 19.56 -7.84
N THR A 84 -0.22 19.89 -9.01
CA THR A 84 0.80 20.95 -9.15
C THR A 84 0.22 22.28 -9.58
N SER A 85 -0.98 22.28 -10.19
CA SER A 85 -1.55 23.47 -10.85
C SER A 85 -0.56 24.13 -11.84
N ALA A 86 0.36 23.35 -12.41
CA ALA A 86 1.47 23.84 -13.22
C ALA A 86 0.97 24.39 -14.57
N GLN A 87 0.73 25.70 -14.64
CA GLN A 87 0.35 26.40 -15.86
C GLN A 87 1.55 26.62 -16.78
N GLY A 88 1.34 26.59 -18.10
CA GLY A 88 2.38 26.86 -19.09
C GLY A 88 3.51 25.81 -19.15
N CYS A 89 3.31 24.66 -18.52
CA CYS A 89 4.27 23.56 -18.54
C CYS A 89 3.97 22.58 -19.68
N THR A 90 5.01 21.95 -20.23
CA THR A 90 4.86 20.91 -21.26
C THR A 90 5.36 19.57 -20.72
N VAL A 91 4.45 18.61 -20.54
CA VAL A 91 4.83 17.22 -20.22
C VAL A 91 5.44 16.57 -21.46
N TYR A 92 6.63 15.99 -21.32
CA TYR A 92 7.34 15.37 -22.45
C TYR A 92 7.63 13.88 -22.23
N ALA A 93 7.54 13.37 -20.99
CA ALA A 93 7.65 11.94 -20.73
C ALA A 93 6.92 11.56 -19.43
N VAL A 94 6.48 10.31 -19.37
CA VAL A 94 5.90 9.70 -18.16
C VAL A 94 6.54 8.34 -17.98
N GLU A 95 7.26 8.16 -16.87
CA GLU A 95 8.01 6.95 -16.58
C GLU A 95 7.40 6.23 -15.39
N GLN A 96 7.26 4.90 -15.48
CA GLN A 96 6.85 4.09 -14.35
C GLN A 96 8.06 3.85 -13.43
N VAL A 97 7.95 4.32 -12.19
CA VAL A 97 8.98 4.19 -11.14
C VAL A 97 8.72 2.94 -10.31
N GLU A 98 7.46 2.71 -9.96
CA GLU A 98 7.01 1.49 -9.28
C GLU A 98 5.87 0.87 -10.09
N PRO A 99 5.87 -0.46 -10.27
CA PRO A 99 4.87 -1.11 -11.11
C PRO A 99 3.47 -0.96 -10.52
N VAL A 100 2.49 -0.87 -11.40
CA VAL A 100 1.07 -0.92 -11.04
C VAL A 100 0.78 -2.28 -10.44
N ARG A 101 0.15 -2.27 -9.27
CA ARG A 101 -0.20 -3.47 -8.51
C ARG A 101 -1.42 -3.19 -7.62
N PRO A 102 -2.14 -4.22 -7.16
CA PRO A 102 -3.23 -4.04 -6.21
C PRO A 102 -2.69 -3.52 -4.88
N VAL A 103 -3.21 -2.38 -4.42
CA VAL A 103 -2.91 -1.78 -3.10
C VAL A 103 -4.19 -1.27 -2.45
N CYS A 104 -4.19 -1.20 -1.13
CA CYS A 104 -5.22 -0.46 -0.41
C CYS A 104 -4.78 1.00 -0.29
N LEU A 105 -5.62 1.93 -0.76
CA LEU A 105 -5.36 3.35 -0.62
C LEU A 105 -6.04 3.85 0.65
N SER A 106 -5.24 4.44 1.55
CA SER A 106 -5.79 5.11 2.73
C SER A 106 -6.49 6.42 2.39
N THR A 107 -7.33 6.90 3.29
CA THR A 107 -8.01 8.21 3.17
C THR A 107 -7.03 9.40 3.07
N THR A 108 -5.78 9.24 3.49
CA THR A 108 -4.73 10.27 3.36
C THR A 108 -3.81 10.04 2.15
N GLY A 109 -4.09 9.04 1.30
CA GLY A 109 -3.39 8.81 0.04
C GLY A 109 -2.16 7.90 0.11
N TYR A 110 -1.84 7.35 1.28
CA TYR A 110 -0.79 6.33 1.43
C TYR A 110 -1.24 4.98 0.88
N ARG A 111 -0.32 4.29 0.22
CA ARG A 111 -0.50 2.97 -0.40
C ARG A 111 -0.06 1.88 0.57
N PHE A 112 -0.96 0.96 0.85
CA PHE A 112 -0.73 -0.16 1.76
C PHE A 112 -0.82 -1.49 1.03
N MET A 113 0.09 -2.39 1.39
CA MET A 113 0.13 -3.76 0.92
C MET A 113 0.16 -4.72 2.11
N GLN A 114 -0.67 -5.75 2.07
CA GLN A 114 -0.68 -6.81 3.08
C GLN A 114 0.33 -7.90 2.73
N LYS A 115 1.15 -8.30 3.70
CA LYS A 115 2.05 -9.46 3.63
C LYS A 115 1.80 -10.34 4.85
N GLY A 116 1.01 -11.40 4.66
CA GLY A 116 0.51 -12.21 5.78
C GLY A 116 -0.38 -11.39 6.72
N PHE A 117 0.00 -11.28 7.99
CA PHE A 117 -0.75 -10.51 8.99
C PHE A 117 -0.28 -9.05 9.12
N ILE A 118 0.82 -8.68 8.47
CA ILE A 118 1.44 -7.36 8.62
C ILE A 118 1.16 -6.52 7.37
N TRP A 119 0.96 -5.23 7.56
CA TRP A 119 0.77 -4.28 6.48
C TRP A 119 2.00 -3.41 6.29
N LEU A 120 2.42 -3.22 5.04
CA LEU A 120 3.52 -2.35 4.66
C LEU A 120 2.97 -1.10 3.97
N CYS A 121 3.33 0.08 4.47
CA CYS A 121 3.17 1.33 3.73
C CYS A 121 4.28 1.44 2.68
N LEU A 122 3.91 1.43 1.40
CA LEU A 122 4.89 1.48 0.30
C LEU A 122 5.58 2.85 0.20
N ASP A 123 4.93 3.93 0.64
CA ASP A 123 5.47 5.28 0.49
C ASP A 123 6.47 5.66 1.59
N THR A 124 6.39 5.01 2.77
CA THR A 124 7.29 5.28 3.92
C THR A 124 8.18 4.11 4.29
N GLY A 125 7.88 2.90 3.79
CA GLY A 125 8.57 1.66 4.18
C GLY A 125 8.22 1.16 5.59
N VAL A 126 7.23 1.77 6.25
CA VAL A 126 6.86 1.44 7.63
C VAL A 126 5.85 0.29 7.65
N PHE A 127 6.10 -0.68 8.54
CA PHE A 127 5.14 -1.72 8.86
C PHE A 127 4.13 -1.23 9.90
N VAL A 128 2.86 -1.57 9.69
CA VAL A 128 1.74 -1.22 10.57
C VAL A 128 0.85 -2.43 10.77
N ASP A 129 0.10 -2.40 11.87
CA ASP A 129 -1.07 -3.25 12.05
C ASP A 129 -2.29 -2.49 11.54
N VAL A 130 -3.21 -3.19 10.88
CA VAL A 130 -4.49 -2.62 10.45
C VAL A 130 -5.60 -3.39 11.13
N SER A 131 -6.41 -2.70 11.92
CA SER A 131 -7.59 -3.31 12.56
C SER A 131 -8.73 -3.51 11.57
N ASP A 132 -9.70 -4.36 11.92
CA ASP A 132 -10.87 -4.68 11.08
C ASP A 132 -11.71 -3.45 10.67
N ASP A 133 -11.62 -2.33 11.42
CA ASP A 133 -12.25 -1.04 11.10
C ASP A 133 -11.39 -0.16 10.17
N GLY A 134 -10.25 -0.67 9.68
CA GLY A 134 -9.35 0.00 8.74
C GLY A 134 -8.37 0.98 9.37
N ARG A 135 -8.33 1.11 10.70
CA ARG A 135 -7.38 2.02 11.38
C ARG A 135 -5.98 1.42 11.47
N MET A 136 -4.97 2.24 11.18
CA MET A 136 -3.57 1.86 11.30
C MET A 136 -3.08 2.03 12.74
N ARG A 137 -2.29 1.07 13.21
CA ARG A 137 -1.67 1.05 14.53
C ARG A 137 -0.20 0.67 14.41
N ARG A 138 0.59 1.13 15.37
CA ARG A 138 1.98 0.69 15.53
C ARG A 138 1.97 -0.71 16.13
N GLY A 139 2.72 -1.64 15.54
CA GLY A 139 2.72 -3.05 15.98
C GLY A 139 3.44 -3.32 17.30
N ASP A 140 4.20 -2.35 17.82
CA ASP A 140 4.95 -2.46 19.09
C ASP A 140 4.10 -2.08 20.31
N ASP A 141 3.34 -0.98 20.25
CA ASP A 141 2.57 -0.44 21.38
C ASP A 141 1.06 -0.32 21.12
N GLY A 142 0.58 -0.71 19.94
CA GLY A 142 -0.83 -0.68 19.55
C GLY A 142 -1.40 0.72 19.38
N ARG A 143 -0.60 1.79 19.46
CA ARG A 143 -1.10 3.17 19.32
C ARG A 143 -1.55 3.43 17.89
N THR A 144 -2.69 4.09 17.75
CA THR A 144 -3.21 4.52 16.46
C THR A 144 -2.24 5.49 15.79
N LEU A 145 -2.08 5.35 14.48
CA LEU A 145 -1.26 6.22 13.63
C LEU A 145 -2.18 7.10 12.78
N PRO A 146 -2.76 8.18 13.35
CA PRO A 146 -3.81 8.95 12.69
C PRO A 146 -3.36 9.60 11.38
N TYR A 147 -2.05 9.86 11.20
CA TYR A 147 -1.54 10.48 9.98
C TYR A 147 -1.72 9.59 8.73
N TYR A 148 -1.82 8.27 8.91
CA TYR A 148 -2.10 7.33 7.83
C TYR A 148 -3.59 7.21 7.49
N GLY A 149 -4.48 7.87 8.24
CA GLY A 149 -5.91 7.81 8.00
C GLY A 149 -6.51 6.43 8.27
N THR A 150 -7.36 5.96 7.36
CA THR A 150 -8.03 4.65 7.44
C THR A 150 -8.12 3.98 6.07
N LEU A 151 -8.22 2.66 6.04
CA LEU A 151 -8.58 1.88 4.85
C LEU A 151 -10.09 1.72 4.75
N THR A 152 -10.60 1.71 3.51
CA THR A 152 -12.02 1.50 3.24
C THR A 152 -12.31 0.01 3.16
N ARG A 153 -13.28 -0.48 3.92
CA ARG A 153 -13.71 -1.89 3.91
C ARG A 153 -14.53 -2.20 2.65
N ILE A 154 -14.44 -3.44 2.15
CA ILE A 154 -15.29 -3.97 1.06
C ILE A 154 -16.74 -4.10 1.53
#